data_AF-A0A932DHG8-F1
#
_entry.id   AF-A0A932DHG8-F1
#
_cell.length_a   1.000
_cell.length_b   1.000
_cell.length_c   1.000
_cell.angle_alpha   90.00
_cell.angle_beta   90.00
_cell.angle_gamma   90.00
#
_symmetry.space_group_name_H-M   'P 1'
#
loop_
_entity.id
_entity.type
_entity.pdbx_description
1 polymer ?
#
loop_
_entity_poly.entity_id
_entity_poly.type
_entity_poly.pdbx_seq_one_letter_code
_entity_poly.pdbx_strand_id
1 'polypeptide(L)'
;MPLFERLDVWQLSQRLASQIYDLTGSFPNEHAFGLVSQLRRAALSIPTNIAEGNESGSPREKIRFFLIAKRSAAEVRSLLRFASGLQETATSWRQPTSVNWTRTMTG
;
A
#
# COMPACT_ATOMS: atom_id res chain seq x y z
N MET A 1 -22.25 -20.96 -5.45
CA MET A 1 -21.73 -19.58 -5.43
C MET A 1 -21.22 -19.28 -6.84
N PRO A 2 -21.33 -18.06 -7.38
CA PRO A 2 -20.68 -17.74 -8.65
C PRO A 2 -19.17 -17.93 -8.55
N LEU A 3 -18.52 -18.13 -9.70
CA LEU A 3 -17.05 -18.08 -9.82
C LEU A 3 -16.53 -16.78 -9.18
N PHE A 4 -15.42 -16.87 -8.44
CA PHE A 4 -14.90 -15.74 -7.67
C PHE A 4 -14.55 -14.54 -8.58
N GLU A 5 -14.21 -14.78 -9.83
CA GLU A 5 -13.90 -13.77 -10.85
C GLU A 5 -15.10 -12.88 -11.17
N ARG A 6 -16.33 -13.36 -10.90
CA ARG A 6 -17.56 -12.58 -11.06
C ARG A 6 -17.89 -11.72 -9.84
N LEU A 7 -17.14 -11.85 -8.74
CA LEU A 7 -17.36 -11.02 -7.55
C LEU A 7 -16.72 -9.64 -7.76
N ASP A 8 -17.51 -8.58 -7.61
CA ASP A 8 -17.02 -7.20 -7.72
C ASP A 8 -15.86 -6.94 -6.76
N VAL A 9 -15.94 -7.47 -5.54
CA VAL A 9 -14.88 -7.32 -4.52
C VAL A 9 -13.57 -7.98 -4.95
N TRP A 10 -13.61 -9.10 -5.68
CA TRP A 10 -12.42 -9.72 -6.24
C TRP A 10 -11.84 -8.87 -7.36
N GLN A 11 -12.67 -8.40 -8.30
CA GLN A 11 -12.21 -7.56 -9.41
C GLN A 11 -11.61 -6.23 -8.94
N LEU A 12 -12.24 -5.59 -7.95
CA LEU A 12 -11.73 -4.38 -7.31
C LEU A 12 -10.40 -4.61 -6.62
N SER A 13 -10.25 -5.74 -5.90
CA SER A 13 -9.00 -6.05 -5.22
C SER A 13 -7.86 -6.43 -6.17
N GLN A 14 -8.15 -7.09 -7.30
CA GLN A 14 -7.18 -7.28 -8.39
C GLN A 14 -6.69 -5.95 -8.96
N ARG A 15 -7.60 -5.01 -9.24
CA ARG A 15 -7.23 -3.66 -9.71
C ARG A 15 -6.39 -2.92 -8.68
N LEU A 16 -6.77 -2.99 -7.40
CA LEU A 16 -5.99 -2.40 -6.31
C LEU A 16 -4.57 -2.99 -6.26
N ALA A 17 -4.42 -4.32 -6.36
CA ALA A 17 -3.12 -4.96 -6.37
C ALA A 17 -2.24 -4.47 -7.52
N SER A 18 -2.79 -4.38 -8.74
CA SER A 18 -2.08 -3.82 -9.90
C SER A 18 -1.63 -2.37 -9.63
N GLN A 19 -2.53 -1.52 -9.15
CA GLN A 19 -2.22 -0.11 -8.85
C GLN A 19 -1.13 0.02 -7.78
N ILE A 20 -1.10 -0.85 -6.78
CA ILE A 20 -0.03 -0.88 -5.77
C ILE A 20 1.30 -1.27 -6.40
N TYR A 21 1.32 -2.23 -7.33
CA TYR A 21 2.55 -2.60 -8.06
C TYR A 21 3.10 -1.43 -8.86
N ASP A 22 2.23 -0.72 -9.59
CA ASP A 22 2.60 0.47 -10.38
C ASP A 22 3.10 1.59 -9.48
N LEU A 23 2.35 1.95 -8.44
CA LEU A 23 2.71 2.99 -7.47
C LEU A 23 4.05 2.72 -6.79
N THR A 24 4.27 1.47 -6.37
CA THR A 24 5.51 1.11 -5.68
C THR A 24 6.71 0.98 -6.63
N GLY A 25 6.47 0.90 -7.95
CA GLY A 25 7.53 0.95 -8.96
C GLY A 25 8.21 2.32 -9.05
N SER A 26 7.55 3.40 -8.61
CA SER A 26 8.12 4.75 -8.59
C SER A 26 8.73 5.16 -7.25
N PHE A 27 8.87 4.24 -6.28
CA PHE A 27 9.42 4.57 -4.97
C PHE A 27 10.95 4.73 -5.04
N PRO A 28 11.54 5.73 -4.36
CA PRO A 28 12.99 5.88 -4.28
C PRO A 28 13.65 4.65 -3.62
N ASN A 29 14.75 4.17 -4.18
CA ASN A 29 15.47 2.98 -3.71
C ASN A 29 15.85 3.03 -2.21
N GLU A 30 16.03 4.23 -1.69
CA GLU A 30 16.48 4.55 -0.33
C GLU A 30 15.48 4.13 0.76
N HIS A 31 14.19 4.02 0.42
CA HIS A 31 13.10 3.66 1.34
C HIS A 31 12.25 2.48 0.84
N ALA A 32 12.60 1.90 -0.31
CA ALA A 32 11.71 1.02 -1.05
C ALA A 32 11.65 -0.42 -0.51
N PHE A 33 12.77 -1.05 -0.14
CA PHE A 33 12.80 -2.51 -0.05
C PHE A 33 11.83 -3.12 0.98
N GLY A 34 11.79 -2.59 2.19
CA GLY A 34 10.91 -3.10 3.25
C GLY A 34 9.43 -2.73 3.05
N LEU A 35 9.16 -1.49 2.63
CA LEU A 35 7.80 -0.96 2.51
C LEU A 35 7.10 -1.46 1.24
N VAL A 36 7.81 -1.48 0.10
CA VAL A 36 7.28 -1.97 -1.18
C VAL A 36 6.91 -3.44 -1.08
N SER A 37 7.77 -4.26 -0.48
CA SER A 37 7.51 -5.70 -0.33
C SER A 37 6.27 -5.97 0.56
N GLN A 38 6.10 -5.24 1.66
CA GLN A 38 4.92 -5.35 2.53
C GLN A 38 3.65 -4.89 1.82
N LEU A 39 3.68 -3.74 1.12
CA LEU A 39 2.55 -3.22 0.37
C LEU A 39 2.09 -4.22 -0.71
N ARG A 40 3.02 -4.71 -1.53
CA ARG A 40 2.71 -5.67 -2.62
C ARG A 40 2.14 -6.98 -2.09
N ARG A 41 2.74 -7.53 -1.03
CA ARG A 41 2.24 -8.75 -0.38
C ARG A 41 0.85 -8.56 0.20
N ALA A 42 0.63 -7.50 0.95
CA ALA A 42 -0.67 -7.20 1.55
C ALA A 42 -1.73 -7.00 0.45
N ALA A 43 -1.40 -6.28 -0.62
CA ALA A 43 -2.33 -6.03 -1.72
C ALA A 43 -2.70 -7.31 -2.49
N LEU A 44 -1.74 -8.17 -2.82
CA LEU A 44 -2.00 -9.46 -3.48
C LEU A 44 -2.75 -10.45 -2.59
N SER A 45 -2.56 -10.38 -1.27
CA SER A 45 -3.26 -11.24 -0.31
C SER A 45 -4.78 -11.02 -0.33
N ILE A 46 -5.27 -9.83 -0.71
CA ILE A 46 -6.71 -9.54 -0.74
C ILE A 46 -7.45 -10.40 -1.78
N PRO A 47 -7.14 -10.33 -3.09
CA PRO A 47 -7.83 -11.14 -4.09
C PRO A 47 -7.59 -12.65 -3.92
N THR A 48 -6.40 -13.08 -3.48
CA THR A 48 -6.12 -14.51 -3.29
C THR A 48 -6.96 -15.10 -2.16
N ASN A 49 -7.07 -14.41 -1.02
CA ASN A 49 -7.93 -14.86 0.07
C ASN A 49 -9.43 -14.77 -0.29
N ILE A 50 -9.85 -13.84 -1.15
CA ILE A 50 -11.24 -13.84 -1.66
C ILE A 50 -11.49 -15.08 -2.52
N ALA A 51 -10.56 -15.45 -3.41
CA ALA A 51 -10.66 -16.65 -4.23
C ALA A 51 -10.68 -17.92 -3.37
N GLU A 52 -9.70 -18.10 -2.47
CA GLU A 52 -9.62 -19.24 -1.54
C GLU A 52 -10.88 -19.36 -0.66
N GLY A 53 -11.40 -18.22 -0.18
CA GLY A 53 -12.65 -18.18 0.57
C GLY A 53 -13.85 -18.61 -0.28
N ASN A 54 -13.96 -18.14 -1.52
CA ASN A 54 -15.08 -18.48 -2.41
C ASN A 54 -15.11 -19.97 -2.76
N GLU A 55 -13.94 -20.53 -3.08
CA GLU A 55 -13.73 -21.94 -3.44
C GLU A 55 -13.80 -22.90 -2.23
N SER A 56 -13.82 -22.36 -1.00
CA SER A 56 -13.98 -23.18 0.19
C SER A 56 -15.34 -23.89 0.23
N GLY A 57 -15.31 -25.20 0.49
CA GLY A 57 -16.48 -26.03 0.77
C GLY A 57 -17.09 -25.85 2.16
N SER A 58 -16.44 -25.08 3.05
CA SER A 58 -16.88 -24.86 4.43
C SER A 58 -17.25 -23.39 4.68
N PRO A 59 -18.47 -23.10 5.20
CA PRO A 59 -18.84 -21.73 5.56
C PRO A 59 -17.87 -21.08 6.56
N ARG A 60 -17.31 -21.87 7.49
CA ARG A 60 -16.36 -21.38 8.49
C ARG A 60 -15.04 -20.94 7.86
N GLU A 61 -14.52 -21.73 6.94
CA GLU A 61 -13.27 -21.41 6.23
C GLU A 61 -13.46 -20.23 5.29
N LYS A 62 -14.58 -20.19 4.56
CA LYS A 62 -14.99 -19.05 3.74
C LYS A 62 -14.95 -17.74 4.52
N ILE A 63 -15.59 -17.68 5.69
CA ILE A 63 -15.56 -16.51 6.58
C ILE A 63 -14.13 -16.20 7.03
N ARG A 64 -13.35 -17.21 7.41
CA ARG A 64 -11.95 -17.02 7.84
C ARG A 64 -11.13 -16.34 6.74
N PHE A 65 -11.21 -16.81 5.50
CA PHE A 65 -10.49 -16.24 4.37
C PHE A 65 -10.95 -14.81 4.05
N PHE A 66 -12.25 -14.53 4.08
CA PHE A 66 -12.75 -13.16 3.90
C PHE A 66 -12.28 -12.21 5.01
N LEU A 67 -12.16 -12.69 6.25
CA LEU A 67 -11.57 -11.91 7.35
C LEU A 67 -10.07 -11.66 7.14
N ILE A 68 -9.33 -12.60 6.55
CA ILE A 68 -7.93 -12.38 6.17
C ILE A 68 -7.83 -11.31 5.08
N ALA A 69 -8.64 -11.40 4.02
CA ALA A 69 -8.69 -10.38 2.96
C ALA A 69 -8.99 -8.98 3.54
N LYS A 70 -9.94 -8.87 4.47
CA LYS A 70 -10.25 -7.61 5.16
C LYS A 70 -9.08 -7.07 5.97
N ARG A 71 -8.32 -7.94 6.67
CA ARG A 71 -7.12 -7.54 7.42
C ARG A 71 -6.02 -7.05 6.49
N SER A 72 -5.78 -7.74 5.37
CA SER A 72 -4.81 -7.30 4.36
C SER A 72 -5.18 -5.95 3.74
N ALA A 73 -6.47 -5.68 3.51
CA ALA A 73 -6.93 -4.35 3.07
C ALA A 73 -6.65 -3.25 4.10
N ALA A 74 -6.81 -3.55 5.40
CA ALA A 74 -6.45 -2.61 6.47
C ALA A 74 -4.94 -2.35 6.52
N GLU A 75 -4.12 -3.38 6.32
CA GLU A 75 -2.66 -3.28 6.24
C GLU A 75 -2.21 -2.40 5.07
N VAL A 76 -2.74 -2.62 3.85
CA VAL A 76 -2.47 -1.75 2.69
C VAL A 76 -2.77 -0.29 3.02
N ARG A 77 -3.94 -0.01 3.62
CA ARG A 77 -4.32 1.37 3.99
C ARG A 77 -3.36 1.98 5.00
N SER A 78 -2.92 1.22 6.01
CA SER A 78 -1.97 1.71 7.01
C SER A 78 -0.59 1.99 6.40
N LEU A 79 -0.09 1.10 5.55
CA LEU A 79 1.21 1.25 4.88
C LEU A 79 1.20 2.42 3.89
N LEU A 80 0.10 2.64 3.16
CA LEU A 80 -0.05 3.82 2.30
C LEU A 80 0.00 5.13 3.10
N ARG A 81 -0.68 5.19 4.25
CA ARG A 81 -0.63 6.38 5.13
C ARG A 81 0.79 6.65 5.62
N PHE A 82 1.51 5.60 5.99
CA PHE A 82 2.92 5.71 6.37
C PHE A 82 3.77 6.22 5.20
N ALA A 83 3.58 5.67 3.99
CA ALA A 83 4.28 6.10 2.78
C ALA A 83 4.04 7.58 2.43
N SER A 84 2.79 8.07 2.57
CA SER A 84 2.46 9.47 2.32
C SER A 84 3.18 10.42 3.29
N GLY A 85 3.27 10.07 4.58
CA GLY A 85 4.04 10.87 5.54
C GLY A 85 5.53 10.94 5.23
N LEU A 86 6.11 9.89 4.64
CA LEU A 86 7.49 9.93 4.15
C LEU A 86 7.66 10.89 2.96
N GLN A 87 6.65 11.04 2.09
CA GLN A 87 6.72 11.98 0.96
C GLN A 87 6.59 13.44 1.39
N GLU A 88 5.72 13.73 2.36
CA GLU A 88 5.58 15.07 2.94
C GLU A 88 6.89 15.53 3.58
N THR A 89 7.51 14.65 4.36
CA THR A 89 8.81 14.92 4.94
C THR A 89 9.88 15.06 3.84
N ALA A 90 10.00 14.11 2.89
CA ALA A 90 10.87 14.17 1.70
C ALA A 90 10.84 15.52 0.95
N THR A 91 9.68 16.15 0.90
CA THR A 91 9.47 17.43 0.21
C THR A 91 9.90 18.61 1.08
N SER A 92 9.74 18.55 2.41
CA SER A 92 10.06 19.65 3.32
C SER A 92 11.57 19.88 3.51
N TRP A 93 12.41 18.83 3.46
CA TRP A 93 13.88 18.98 3.52
C TRP A 93 14.55 19.33 2.18
N ARG A 94 13.81 19.46 1.08
CA ARG A 94 14.35 19.93 -0.22
C ARG A 94 14.52 21.46 -0.33
N GLN A 95 14.22 22.22 0.71
CA GLN A 95 14.56 23.64 0.75
C GLN A 95 16.01 23.79 1.23
N PRO A 96 16.95 24.30 0.40
CA PRO A 96 18.18 24.82 0.95
C PRO A 96 17.80 26.02 1.80
N THR A 97 18.01 25.95 3.11
CA THR A 97 18.04 27.15 3.93
C THR A 97 19.24 27.97 3.46
N SER A 98 19.01 28.85 2.47
CA SER A 98 19.93 29.92 2.15
C SER A 98 19.89 30.92 3.30
N VAL A 99 20.49 30.56 4.43
CA VAL A 99 20.84 31.52 5.46
C VAL A 99 22.01 32.31 4.91
N ASN A 100 21.68 33.47 4.35
CA ASN A 100 22.66 34.38 3.81
C ASN A 100 23.27 35.18 4.96
N TRP A 101 24.36 34.68 5.54
CA TRP A 101 25.08 35.33 6.65
C TRP A 101 25.94 36.55 6.22
N THR A 102 25.60 37.24 5.13
CA THR A 102 26.39 38.39 4.65
C THR A 102 25.66 39.71 4.73
N ARG A 103 25.51 40.27 5.95
CA ARG A 103 25.72 41.70 6.25
C ARG A 103 25.36 42.04 7.71
N THR A 104 26.38 42.15 8.55
CA THR A 104 26.54 43.26 9.52
C THR A 104 27.98 43.29 10.03
N MET A 105 28.88 43.76 9.17
CA MET A 105 30.05 44.51 9.59
C MET A 105 30.11 45.75 8.70
N THR A 106 29.57 46.86 9.20
CA THR A 106 29.97 48.26 8.93
C THR A 106 28.90 49.20 9.51
N GLY A 107 29.30 50.04 10.45
CA GLY A 107 28.51 51.14 11.02
C GLY A 107 28.64 51.20 12.53
#